data_AF-B8F1J9-F1
#
_entry.id   AF-B8F1J9-F1
#
_cell.length_a   1.000
_cell.length_b   1.000
_cell.length_c   1.000
_cell.angle_alpha   90.00
_cell.angle_beta   90.00
_cell.angle_gamma   90.00
#
_symmetry.space_group_name_H-M   'P 1'
#
loop_
_entity.id
_entity.type
_entity.pdbx_description
1 polymer ?
#
loop_
_entity_poly.entity_id
_entity_poly.type
_entity_poly.pdbx_seq_one_letter_code
_entity_poly.pdbx_strand_id
1 'polypeptide(L)'
;MKKFNLIIVALFVALLAACNFGLTGEVKAMLESSSDNVKNKILQIKEEAAKKGVNFKAFTGTATGSKVTNGGSALREAKVQAINEVEKFLKIIEKEALILKKNGNSSQFLAMFDFMLEVTGSLDEIGIKGIKSSISEEAKSNPVNTAERLVEVKAKIENKLEGVKKRQKLDDEEKKISKSKKKK
;
A
#
# COMPACT_ATOMS: atom_id res chain seq x y z
N MET A 1 -15.31 -23.32 46.70
CA MET A 1 -15.67 -22.52 45.50
C MET A 1 -15.12 -21.11 45.68
N LYS A 2 -14.14 -20.69 44.86
CA LYS A 2 -13.56 -19.34 44.93
C LYS A 2 -14.61 -18.34 44.46
N LYS A 3 -15.02 -17.41 45.33
CA LYS A 3 -15.89 -16.29 44.96
C LYS A 3 -15.07 -15.36 44.06
N PHE A 4 -15.27 -15.45 42.74
CA PHE A 4 -14.69 -14.49 41.81
C PHE A 4 -15.31 -13.12 42.12
N ASN A 5 -14.47 -12.15 42.47
CA ASN A 5 -14.92 -10.82 42.83
C ASN A 5 -15.35 -10.09 41.55
N LEU A 6 -16.66 -9.92 41.38
CA LEU A 6 -17.30 -9.35 40.18
C LEU A 6 -16.74 -7.97 39.81
N ILE A 7 -16.30 -7.20 40.81
CA ILE A 7 -15.64 -5.90 40.65
C ILE A 7 -14.28 -6.04 39.95
N ILE A 8 -13.50 -7.06 40.32
CA ILE A 8 -12.18 -7.32 39.71
C ILE A 8 -12.37 -7.73 38.25
N VAL A 9 -13.35 -8.57 37.95
CA VAL A 9 -13.65 -8.99 36.57
C VAL A 9 -14.11 -7.80 35.73
N ALA A 10 -14.99 -6.94 36.24
CA ALA A 10 -15.44 -5.74 35.54
C ALA A 10 -14.30 -4.75 35.27
N LEU A 11 -13.38 -4.55 36.23
CA LEU A 11 -12.17 -3.74 36.05
C LEU A 11 -11.25 -4.31 34.97
N PHE A 12 -11.04 -5.63 34.95
CA PHE A 12 -10.24 -6.28 33.90
C PHE A 12 -10.90 -6.16 32.52
N VAL A 13 -12.22 -6.30 32.42
CA VAL A 13 -12.95 -6.11 31.16
C VAL A 13 -12.88 -4.65 30.68
N ALA A 14 -13.01 -3.68 31.59
CA ALA A 14 -12.85 -2.25 31.26
C ALA A 14 -11.42 -1.89 30.86
N LEU A 15 -10.42 -2.50 31.49
CA LEU A 15 -9.00 -2.31 31.16
C LEU A 15 -8.65 -2.96 29.81
N LEU A 16 -9.15 -4.17 29.55
CA LEU A 16 -8.98 -4.86 28.26
C LEU A 16 -9.69 -4.13 27.12
N ALA A 17 -10.88 -3.60 27.38
CA ALA A 17 -11.58 -2.69 26.47
C ALA A 17 -10.71 -1.47 26.14
N ALA A 18 -10.23 -0.74 27.15
CA ALA A 18 -9.42 0.45 26.96
C ALA A 18 -8.08 0.21 26.22
N CYS A 19 -7.51 -1.00 26.33
CA CYS A 19 -6.23 -1.34 25.70
C CYS A 19 -6.32 -1.91 24.26
N ASN A 20 -7.49 -2.37 23.80
CA ASN A 20 -7.63 -3.09 22.52
C ASN A 20 -8.62 -2.50 21.50
N PHE A 21 -9.15 -1.30 21.72
CA PHE A 21 -9.95 -0.65 20.67
C PHE A 21 -9.05 -0.09 19.56
N GLY A 22 -8.97 -0.81 18.44
CA GLY A 22 -8.40 -0.34 17.19
C GLY A 22 -9.24 0.78 16.55
N LEU A 23 -9.22 0.87 15.22
CA LEU A 23 -10.14 1.77 14.50
C LEU A 23 -11.60 1.38 14.78
N THR A 24 -12.47 2.35 15.08
CA THR A 24 -13.90 2.11 15.35
C THR A 24 -14.75 3.17 14.67
N GLY A 25 -16.05 2.86 14.47
CA GLY A 25 -17.03 3.82 13.98
C GLY A 25 -16.78 4.27 12.53
N GLU A 26 -17.08 5.53 12.26
CA GLU A 26 -17.07 6.11 10.90
C GLU A 26 -15.69 6.06 10.24
N VAL A 27 -14.61 6.32 10.99
CA VAL A 27 -13.25 6.31 10.43
C VAL A 27 -12.86 4.92 9.94
N LYS A 28 -13.21 3.87 10.70
CA LYS A 28 -12.96 2.48 10.27
C LYS A 28 -13.71 2.18 8.97
N ALA A 29 -15.02 2.45 8.95
CA ALA A 29 -15.85 2.18 7.79
C ALA A 29 -15.38 2.96 6.55
N MET A 30 -14.95 4.21 6.73
CA MET A 30 -14.39 5.04 5.67
C MET A 30 -13.08 4.44 5.13
N LEU A 31 -12.16 4.02 6.00
CA LEU A 31 -10.88 3.44 5.58
C LEU A 31 -11.06 2.07 4.91
N GLU A 32 -11.96 1.22 5.42
CA GLU A 32 -12.34 -0.06 4.79
C GLU A 32 -12.91 0.18 3.39
N SER A 33 -13.92 1.04 3.28
CA SER A 33 -14.54 1.38 1.99
C SER A 33 -13.54 2.00 1.00
N SER A 34 -12.65 2.87 1.48
CA SER A 34 -11.63 3.49 0.65
C SER A 34 -10.58 2.48 0.19
N SER A 35 -10.14 1.57 1.07
CA SER A 35 -9.24 0.46 0.74
C SER A 35 -9.86 -0.44 -0.33
N ASP A 36 -11.11 -0.85 -0.14
CA ASP A 36 -11.84 -1.70 -1.07
C ASP A 36 -12.02 -1.04 -2.43
N ASN A 37 -12.35 0.25 -2.46
CA ASN A 37 -12.44 1.02 -3.70
C ASN A 37 -11.11 1.02 -4.47
N VAL A 38 -9.98 1.24 -3.77
CA VAL A 38 -8.65 1.25 -4.42
C VAL A 38 -8.30 -0.13 -4.97
N LYS A 39 -8.52 -1.20 -4.20
CA LYS A 39 -8.31 -2.58 -4.67
C LYS A 39 -9.15 -2.89 -5.90
N ASN A 40 -10.43 -2.50 -5.88
CA ASN A 40 -11.33 -2.68 -7.03
C ASN A 40 -10.88 -1.89 -8.26
N LYS A 41 -10.43 -0.65 -8.10
CA LYS A 41 -9.87 0.13 -9.20
C LYS A 41 -8.60 -0.50 -9.78
N ILE A 42 -7.72 -1.05 -8.94
CA ILE A 42 -6.52 -1.75 -9.40
C ILE A 42 -6.89 -2.99 -10.23
N LEU A 43 -7.92 -3.74 -9.80
CA LEU A 43 -8.47 -4.85 -10.57
C LEU A 43 -9.02 -4.38 -11.93
N GLN A 44 -9.79 -3.30 -11.96
CA GLN A 44 -10.31 -2.71 -13.21
C GLN A 44 -9.17 -2.30 -14.16
N ILE A 45 -8.16 -1.59 -13.65
CA ILE A 45 -6.98 -1.18 -14.42
C ILE A 45 -6.25 -2.41 -15.00
N LYS A 46 -6.11 -3.48 -14.22
CA LYS A 46 -5.51 -4.75 -14.66
C LYS A 46 -6.33 -5.39 -15.79
N GLU A 47 -7.65 -5.42 -15.68
CA GLU A 47 -8.53 -5.95 -16.72
C GLU A 47 -8.46 -5.14 -18.02
N GLU A 48 -8.44 -3.81 -17.92
CA GLU A 48 -8.28 -2.91 -19.08
C GLU A 48 -6.93 -3.12 -19.78
N ALA A 49 -5.86 -3.24 -19.01
CA ALA A 49 -4.53 -3.55 -19.54
C ALA A 49 -4.51 -4.92 -20.24
N ALA A 50 -5.21 -5.92 -19.70
CA ALA A 50 -5.32 -7.24 -20.32
C ALA A 50 -6.04 -7.17 -21.68
N LYS A 51 -7.12 -6.38 -21.79
CA LYS A 51 -7.81 -6.11 -23.07
C LYS A 51 -6.88 -5.45 -24.10
N LYS A 52 -5.90 -4.66 -23.64
CA LYS A 52 -4.84 -4.05 -24.45
C LYS A 52 -3.61 -4.97 -24.70
N GLY A 53 -3.75 -6.28 -24.46
CA GLY A 53 -2.72 -7.28 -24.79
C GLY A 53 -1.66 -7.51 -23.71
N VAL A 54 -1.90 -7.08 -22.47
CA VAL A 54 -1.02 -7.43 -21.33
C VAL A 54 -1.29 -8.86 -20.85
N ASN A 55 -0.26 -9.71 -20.89
CA ASN A 55 -0.32 -11.07 -20.35
C ASN A 55 0.22 -11.11 -18.92
N PHE A 56 -0.65 -10.88 -17.94
CA PHE A 56 -0.28 -10.99 -16.51
C PHE A 56 0.11 -12.41 -16.09
N LYS A 57 -0.34 -13.47 -16.79
CA LYS A 57 0.06 -14.85 -16.49
C LYS A 57 1.53 -15.12 -16.80
N ALA A 58 2.15 -14.31 -17.67
CA ALA A 58 3.58 -14.39 -17.95
C ALA A 58 4.46 -13.81 -16.82
N PHE A 59 3.85 -13.18 -15.81
CA PHE A 59 4.61 -12.61 -14.70
C PHE A 59 5.13 -13.71 -13.77
N THR A 60 6.43 -13.72 -13.56
CA THR A 60 7.07 -14.61 -12.57
C THR A 60 7.43 -13.83 -11.31
N GLY A 61 8.05 -14.49 -10.33
CA GLY A 61 8.53 -13.82 -9.11
C GLY A 61 9.41 -12.61 -9.37
N THR A 62 10.25 -12.65 -10.42
CA THR A 62 11.23 -11.61 -10.75
C THR A 62 10.97 -10.89 -12.06
N ALA A 63 10.20 -11.49 -12.99
CA ALA A 63 9.98 -10.92 -14.31
C ALA A 63 8.54 -10.39 -14.47
N THR A 64 8.37 -9.08 -14.30
CA THR A 64 7.07 -8.37 -14.39
C THR A 64 7.12 -7.12 -15.27
N GLY A 65 8.19 -6.98 -16.06
CA GLY A 65 8.43 -5.81 -16.91
C GLY A 65 7.75 -5.91 -18.28
N SER A 66 7.81 -4.84 -19.07
CA SER A 66 7.21 -4.79 -20.41
C SER A 66 7.79 -5.81 -21.41
N LYS A 67 8.92 -6.46 -21.09
CA LYS A 67 9.55 -7.46 -21.97
C LYS A 67 8.91 -8.85 -21.88
N VAL A 68 8.17 -9.14 -20.81
CA VAL A 68 7.51 -10.45 -20.62
C VAL A 68 6.08 -10.47 -21.17
N THR A 69 5.66 -9.39 -21.83
CA THR A 69 4.31 -9.23 -22.36
C THR A 69 4.32 -8.43 -23.65
N ASN A 70 3.32 -8.63 -24.51
CA ASN A 70 3.18 -7.91 -25.78
C ASN A 70 2.57 -6.50 -25.58
N GLY A 71 1.74 -6.28 -24.55
CA GLY A 71 1.15 -4.99 -24.20
C GLY A 71 2.06 -4.05 -23.39
N GLY A 72 3.32 -3.86 -23.78
CA GLY A 72 4.32 -3.17 -22.97
C GLY A 72 3.98 -1.73 -22.57
N SER A 73 3.35 -0.95 -23.46
CA SER A 73 2.89 0.41 -23.18
C SER A 73 1.69 0.43 -22.23
N ALA A 74 0.68 -0.41 -22.52
CA ALA A 74 -0.50 -0.56 -21.66
C ALA A 74 -0.14 -1.00 -20.24
N LEU A 75 0.87 -1.87 -20.07
CA LEU A 75 1.36 -2.23 -18.73
C LEU A 75 1.97 -1.04 -17.98
N ARG A 76 2.74 -0.19 -18.66
CA ARG A 76 3.36 1.00 -18.05
C ARG A 76 2.30 2.00 -17.60
N GLU A 77 1.32 2.27 -18.46
CA GLU A 77 0.16 3.11 -18.17
C GLU A 77 -0.59 2.58 -16.94
N ALA A 78 -0.92 1.29 -16.96
CA ALA A 78 -1.64 0.62 -15.90
C ALA A 78 -0.90 0.70 -14.55
N LYS A 79 0.43 0.50 -14.55
CA LYS A 79 1.26 0.67 -13.35
C LYS A 79 1.18 2.09 -12.80
N VAL A 80 1.27 3.11 -13.65
CA VAL A 80 1.19 4.51 -13.19
C VAL A 80 -0.20 4.85 -12.65
N GLN A 81 -1.26 4.42 -13.32
CA GLN A 81 -2.64 4.63 -12.85
C GLN A 81 -2.88 3.96 -11.49
N ALA A 82 -2.46 2.71 -11.33
CA ALA A 82 -2.60 1.97 -10.08
C ALA A 82 -1.84 2.67 -8.94
N ILE A 83 -0.62 3.15 -9.19
CA ILE A 83 0.15 3.91 -8.19
C ILE A 83 -0.58 5.20 -7.79
N ASN A 84 -1.17 5.92 -8.75
CA ASN A 84 -1.90 7.16 -8.45
C ASN A 84 -3.11 6.93 -7.53
N GLU A 85 -3.82 5.80 -7.68
CA GLU A 85 -4.93 5.45 -6.78
C GLU A 85 -4.41 5.11 -5.36
N VAL A 86 -3.29 4.40 -5.25
CA VAL A 86 -2.65 4.13 -3.95
C VAL A 86 -2.18 5.41 -3.27
N GLU A 87 -1.55 6.34 -3.98
CA GLU A 87 -1.11 7.62 -3.41
C GLU A 87 -2.28 8.45 -2.87
N LYS A 88 -3.45 8.43 -3.53
CA LYS A 88 -4.66 9.07 -3.00
C LYS A 88 -5.08 8.46 -1.66
N PHE A 89 -5.05 7.13 -1.55
CA PHE A 89 -5.34 6.42 -0.30
C PHE A 89 -4.34 6.74 0.81
N LEU A 90 -3.04 6.76 0.50
CA LEU A 90 -2.00 7.10 1.46
C LEU A 90 -2.15 8.52 2.02
N LYS A 91 -2.66 9.47 1.21
CA LYS A 91 -3.02 10.81 1.68
C LYS A 91 -4.22 10.83 2.63
N ILE A 92 -5.18 9.93 2.46
CA ILE A 92 -6.31 9.77 3.40
C ILE A 92 -5.77 9.27 4.75
N ILE A 93 -4.95 8.21 4.73
CA ILE A 93 -4.33 7.67 5.94
C ILE A 93 -3.51 8.72 6.69
N GLU A 94 -2.68 9.51 6.00
CA GLU A 94 -1.92 10.59 6.64
C GLU A 94 -2.82 11.60 7.34
N LYS A 95 -3.91 12.04 6.70
CA LYS A 95 -4.85 13.00 7.30
C LYS A 95 -5.47 12.45 8.57
N GLU A 96 -5.97 11.22 8.52
CA GLU A 96 -6.59 10.57 9.69
C GLU A 96 -5.57 10.35 10.81
N ALA A 97 -4.35 9.95 10.47
CA ALA A 97 -3.28 9.76 11.45
C ALA A 97 -2.88 11.07 12.14
N LEU A 98 -2.84 12.18 11.41
CA LEU A 98 -2.54 13.50 11.97
C LEU A 98 -3.67 14.02 12.87
N ILE A 99 -4.93 13.72 12.55
CA ILE A 99 -6.08 14.00 13.43
C ILE A 99 -5.93 13.23 14.74
N LEU A 100 -5.58 11.94 14.66
CA LEU A 100 -5.39 11.08 15.82
C LEU A 100 -4.05 11.28 16.54
N LYS A 101 -3.13 12.11 16.04
CA LYS A 101 -1.77 12.26 16.60
C LYS A 101 -1.72 12.55 18.11
N LYS A 102 -2.68 13.32 18.65
CA LYS A 102 -2.71 13.69 20.08
C LYS A 102 -3.42 12.66 20.96
N ASN A 103 -4.46 12.02 20.45
CA ASN A 103 -5.43 11.25 21.24
C ASN A 103 -5.54 9.78 20.80
N GLY A 104 -4.87 9.41 19.72
CA GLY A 104 -4.91 8.09 19.13
C GLY A 104 -4.04 7.11 19.89
N ASN A 105 -4.43 5.84 19.85
CA ASN A 105 -3.70 4.77 20.49
C ASN A 105 -2.91 3.93 19.47
N SER A 106 -1.96 3.14 19.98
CA SER A 106 -1.13 2.27 19.14
C SER A 106 -1.92 1.30 18.27
N SER A 107 -3.02 0.75 18.76
CA SER A 107 -3.89 -0.18 18.02
C SER A 107 -4.57 0.48 16.82
N GLN A 108 -4.90 1.77 16.90
CA GLN A 108 -5.45 2.55 15.79
C GLN A 108 -4.40 2.78 14.70
N PHE A 109 -3.17 3.14 15.07
CA PHE A 109 -2.08 3.34 14.11
C PHE A 109 -1.65 2.03 13.43
N LEU A 110 -1.63 0.92 14.18
CA LEU A 110 -1.40 -0.41 13.62
C LEU A 110 -2.49 -0.79 12.61
N ALA A 111 -3.76 -0.52 12.93
CA ALA A 111 -4.85 -0.79 11.99
C ALA A 111 -4.76 0.08 10.72
N MET A 112 -4.37 1.35 10.82
CA MET A 112 -4.08 2.19 9.65
C MET A 112 -2.92 1.64 8.82
N PHE A 113 -1.87 1.16 9.50
CA PHE A 113 -0.73 0.53 8.85
C PHE A 113 -1.12 -0.76 8.09
N ASP A 114 -1.99 -1.59 8.67
CA ASP A 114 -2.52 -2.78 8.01
C ASP A 114 -3.24 -2.44 6.71
N PHE A 115 -4.08 -1.39 6.70
CA PHE A 115 -4.70 -0.91 5.47
C PHE A 115 -3.67 -0.43 4.44
N MET A 116 -2.61 0.29 4.86
CA MET A 116 -1.54 0.68 3.95
C MET A 116 -0.86 -0.54 3.32
N LEU A 117 -0.58 -1.58 4.11
CA LEU A 117 0.02 -2.82 3.61
C LEU A 117 -0.91 -3.60 2.68
N GLU A 118 -2.21 -3.63 2.97
CA GLU A 118 -3.20 -4.31 2.14
C GLU A 118 -3.31 -3.64 0.76
N VAL A 119 -3.54 -2.32 0.75
CA VAL A 119 -3.67 -1.53 -0.48
C VAL A 119 -2.38 -1.58 -1.29
N THR A 120 -1.22 -1.38 -0.67
CA THR A 120 0.07 -1.46 -1.39
C THR A 120 0.37 -2.87 -1.90
N GLY A 121 -0.05 -3.91 -1.16
CA GLY A 121 0.09 -5.30 -1.59
C GLY A 121 -0.72 -5.63 -2.84
N SER A 122 -1.87 -4.99 -3.06
CA SER A 122 -2.67 -5.22 -4.27
C SER A 122 -1.96 -4.83 -5.57
N LEU A 123 -0.94 -3.97 -5.50
CA LEU A 123 -0.09 -3.63 -6.65
C LEU A 123 0.76 -4.80 -7.16
N ASP A 124 0.94 -5.86 -6.36
CA ASP A 124 1.61 -7.09 -6.80
C ASP A 124 0.90 -7.70 -8.02
N GLU A 125 -0.43 -7.57 -8.08
CA GLU A 125 -1.27 -8.08 -9.17
C GLU A 125 -0.98 -7.44 -10.52
N ILE A 126 -0.49 -6.19 -10.50
CA ILE A 126 -0.11 -5.44 -11.71
C ILE A 126 1.41 -5.47 -11.94
N GLY A 127 2.12 -6.31 -11.19
CA GLY A 127 3.56 -6.55 -11.35
C GLY A 127 4.44 -5.50 -10.70
N ILE A 128 3.96 -4.77 -9.69
CA ILE A 128 4.76 -3.93 -8.81
C ILE A 128 4.95 -4.71 -7.51
N LYS A 129 6.00 -5.52 -7.46
CA LYS A 129 6.20 -6.50 -6.39
C LYS A 129 7.10 -6.00 -5.26
N GLY A 130 6.87 -6.53 -4.06
CA GLY A 130 7.84 -6.51 -2.95
C GLY A 130 7.83 -5.26 -2.08
N ILE A 131 6.88 -4.34 -2.30
CA ILE A 131 6.70 -3.17 -1.42
C ILE A 131 6.17 -3.62 -0.06
N LYS A 132 5.06 -4.36 -0.04
CA LYS A 132 4.44 -4.88 1.19
C LYS A 132 5.42 -5.68 2.03
N SER A 133 6.13 -6.65 1.43
CA SER A 133 7.07 -7.52 2.16
C SER A 133 8.23 -6.73 2.77
N SER A 134 8.82 -5.81 2.00
CA SER A 134 9.93 -4.99 2.49
C SER A 134 9.52 -4.06 3.62
N ILE A 135 8.31 -3.47 3.57
CA ILE A 135 7.81 -2.61 4.65
C ILE A 135 7.40 -3.44 5.87
N SER A 136 6.81 -4.61 5.67
CA SER A 136 6.44 -5.52 6.77
C SER A 136 7.66 -6.01 7.54
N GLU A 137 8.76 -6.31 6.84
CA GLU A 137 10.01 -6.73 7.47
C GLU A 137 10.60 -5.61 8.35
N GLU A 138 10.58 -4.37 7.85
CA GLU A 138 11.02 -3.20 8.62
C GLU A 138 10.15 -2.97 9.86
N ALA A 139 8.84 -3.20 9.75
CA ALA A 139 7.90 -3.03 10.85
C ALA A 139 8.11 -4.04 12.00
N LYS A 140 8.79 -5.18 11.75
CA LYS A 140 9.12 -6.14 12.82
C LYS A 140 10.14 -5.58 13.81
N SER A 141 11.12 -4.84 13.33
CA SER A 141 12.16 -4.23 14.16
C SER A 141 11.79 -2.84 14.65
N ASN A 142 10.90 -2.14 13.93
CA ASN A 142 10.42 -0.81 14.30
C ASN A 142 8.90 -0.69 14.06
N PRO A 143 8.07 -1.10 15.05
CA PRO A 143 6.61 -1.16 14.93
C PRO A 143 5.95 0.18 14.59
N VAL A 144 4.89 0.13 13.79
CA VAL A 144 4.18 1.31 13.30
C VAL A 144 3.02 1.67 14.23
N ASN A 145 3.36 2.03 15.47
CA ASN A 145 2.40 2.22 16.56
C ASN A 145 2.20 3.68 16.99
N THR A 146 2.70 4.64 16.20
CA THR A 146 2.51 6.10 16.38
C THR A 146 2.19 6.79 15.05
N ALA A 147 1.60 7.98 15.12
CA ALA A 147 1.31 8.80 13.94
C ALA A 147 2.59 9.17 13.17
N GLU A 148 3.65 9.59 13.87
CA GLU A 148 4.93 9.96 13.27
C GLU A 148 5.53 8.79 12.49
N ARG A 149 5.52 7.60 13.10
CA ARG A 149 6.07 6.41 12.47
C ARG A 149 5.25 5.99 11.25
N LEU A 150 3.93 6.12 11.31
CA LEU A 150 3.03 5.84 10.19
C LEU A 150 3.32 6.77 9.00
N VAL A 151 3.52 8.08 9.26
CA VAL A 151 3.88 9.07 8.22
C VAL A 151 5.27 8.78 7.62
N GLU A 152 6.23 8.37 8.44
CA GLU A 152 7.56 7.98 7.96
C GLU A 152 7.49 6.76 7.02
N VAL A 153 6.73 5.73 7.41
CA VAL A 153 6.52 4.53 6.60
C VAL A 153 5.77 4.84 5.32
N LYS A 154 4.77 5.74 5.39
CA LYS A 154 4.08 6.25 4.22
C LYS A 154 5.05 6.88 3.23
N ALA A 155 5.92 7.79 3.68
CA ALA A 155 6.91 8.43 2.81
C ALA A 155 7.85 7.41 2.16
N LYS A 156 8.23 6.35 2.87
CA LYS A 156 9.03 5.24 2.29
C LYS A 156 8.29 4.49 1.20
N ILE A 157 6.99 4.23 1.38
CA ILE A 157 6.16 3.63 0.35
C ILE A 157 6.08 4.55 -0.87
N GLU A 158 5.76 5.83 -0.68
CA GLU A 158 5.69 6.81 -1.78
C GLU A 158 7.01 6.91 -2.55
N ASN A 159 8.15 6.95 -1.86
CA ASN A 159 9.47 6.97 -2.50
C ASN A 159 9.73 5.73 -3.36
N LYS A 160 9.31 4.54 -2.90
CA LYS A 160 9.42 3.30 -3.69
C LYS A 160 8.51 3.35 -4.91
N LEU A 161 7.27 3.81 -4.75
CA LEU A 161 6.30 3.96 -5.83
C LEU A 161 6.75 4.97 -6.89
N GLU A 162 7.32 6.09 -6.46
CA GLU A 162 7.91 7.10 -7.35
C GLU A 162 9.09 6.54 -8.14
N GLY A 163 9.93 5.71 -7.50
CA GLY A 163 10.97 4.95 -8.20
C GLY A 163 10.43 4.03 -9.29
N VAL A 164 9.22 3.47 -9.11
CA VAL A 164 8.54 2.65 -10.13
C VAL A 164 7.98 3.53 -11.24
N LYS A 165 7.33 4.65 -10.92
CA LYS A 165 6.80 5.62 -11.89
C LYS A 165 7.89 6.12 -12.83
N LYS A 166 9.03 6.56 -12.30
CA LYS A 166 10.19 7.04 -13.07
C LYS A 166 10.70 6.00 -14.07
N ARG A 167 10.58 4.71 -13.77
CA ARG A 167 10.98 3.62 -14.67
C ARG A 167 9.97 3.36 -15.79
N GLN A 168 8.72 3.83 -15.66
CA GLN A 168 7.69 3.61 -16.67
C GLN A 168 7.83 4.55 -17.87
N LYS A 169 8.49 5.72 -17.73
CA LYS A 169 8.83 6.66 -18.82
C LYS A 169 7.68 6.83 -19.82
N LEU A 170 6.57 7.41 -19.36
CA LEU A 170 5.40 7.63 -20.21
C LEU A 170 5.62 8.77 -21.23
N ASP A 171 6.58 9.67 -20.97
CA ASP A 171 6.89 10.84 -21.82
C ASP A 171 8.33 10.86 -22.40
N ASP A 172 8.93 9.70 -22.72
CA ASP A 172 10.17 9.68 -23.51
C ASP A 172 9.87 9.23 -24.96
N GLU A 173 9.12 10.02 -25.72
CA GLU A 173 9.53 10.19 -27.12
C GLU A 173 10.91 10.90 -27.09
N GLU A 174 11.86 10.37 -27.85
CA GLU A 174 13.22 10.93 -28.03
C GLU A 174 14.23 10.82 -26.87
N LYS A 175 14.81 9.62 -26.73
CA LYS A 175 16.29 9.50 -26.78
C LYS A 175 16.71 8.44 -27.80
N LYS A 176 16.35 8.67 -29.06
CA LYS A 176 17.17 8.23 -30.20
C LYS A 176 18.35 9.19 -30.35
N ILE A 177 19.34 9.15 -29.45
CA ILE A 177 20.67 9.70 -29.77
C ILE A 177 21.75 8.75 -29.25
N SER A 178 22.46 8.17 -30.23
CA SER A 178 23.82 7.60 -30.22
C SER A 178 24.15 6.37 -29.34
N LYS A 179 23.60 5.20 -29.72
CA LYS A 179 24.42 3.97 -29.78
C LYS A 179 24.98 3.74 -31.19
N SER A 180 25.46 4.79 -31.83
CA SER A 180 26.29 4.70 -33.03
C SER A 180 27.77 4.76 -32.63
N LYS A 181 28.41 3.59 -32.73
CA LYS A 181 29.86 3.38 -32.91
C LYS A 181 30.80 3.98 -31.85
N LYS A 182 31.25 3.11 -30.94
CA LYS A 182 32.68 2.97 -30.69
C LYS A 182 33.01 1.52 -30.32
N LYS A 183 33.21 0.71 -31.36
CA LYS A 183 34.19 -0.38 -31.29
C LYS A 183 35.55 0.30 -31.12
N LYS A 184 36.28 -0.06 -30.07
CA LYS A 184 37.73 -0.09 -30.10
C LYS A 184 38.12 -1.55 -30.02
#